data_AF-M7MK31-F1
#
_entry.id   AF-M7MK31-F1
#
_cell.length_a   1.000
_cell.length_b   1.000
_cell.length_c   1.000
_cell.angle_alpha   90.00
_cell.angle_beta   90.00
_cell.angle_gamma   90.00
#
_symmetry.space_group_name_H-M   'P 1'
#
loop_
_entity.id
_entity.type
_entity.pdbx_description
1 polymer ?
#
loop_
_entity_poly.entity_id
_entity_poly.type
_entity_poly.pdbx_seq_one_letter_code
_entity_poly.pdbx_strand_id
1 'polypeptide(L)'
;MNNDASETAIKSNDSLKRFEAYLHTIDASLVTFDFKKLQQDLEAGMYFDSSIPQGYGVGSSGALVAAIYDKYAFDKITVLENLTREKLLKLKAIFSAMESFFHGKSSGLDPLNSYLSIPILINSKDNIEATGIPSQNTEGKNAVFLIDSGVIGETAPMVSIFMESMKQEGFRKMLKNQFIKHTDACVDDFLKGDIKSLFGNTKKLSKVVLNHFKPMIPQQFHELWKKGIETNEYYLKLCGSGGGGYILGFTEDIDKAKQSLKDYNLEVVYNF
;
A
#
# COMPACT_ATOMS: atom_id res chain seq x y z
N MET A 1 10.59 8.65 32.87
CA MET A 1 9.19 8.59 32.37
C MET A 1 9.16 9.37 31.07
N ASN A 2 8.78 8.71 29.98
CA ASN A 2 8.94 9.18 28.59
C ASN A 2 8.09 10.43 28.32
N ASN A 3 8.73 11.60 28.23
CA ASN A 3 8.09 12.83 27.77
C ASN A 3 7.68 12.75 26.28
N ASP A 4 8.40 11.95 25.49
CA ASP A 4 8.23 11.84 24.04
C ASP A 4 6.91 11.16 23.61
N ALA A 5 6.40 10.22 24.42
CA ALA A 5 5.12 9.56 24.18
C ALA A 5 3.94 10.54 24.36
N SER A 6 4.07 11.49 25.29
CA SER A 6 3.06 12.52 25.52
C SER A 6 3.03 13.54 24.39
N GLU A 7 4.19 13.95 23.87
CA GLU A 7 4.25 14.96 22.79
C GLU A 7 3.69 14.41 21.46
N THR A 8 4.02 13.16 21.13
CA THR A 8 3.47 12.48 19.95
C THR A 8 1.95 12.32 20.05
N ALA A 9 1.44 11.93 21.23
CA ALA A 9 0.00 11.82 21.46
C ALA A 9 -0.72 13.18 21.33
N ILE A 10 -0.14 14.26 21.83
CA ILE A 10 -0.70 15.62 21.69
C ILE A 10 -0.75 16.04 20.21
N LYS A 11 0.35 15.88 19.47
CA LYS A 11 0.39 16.20 18.03
C LYS A 11 -0.62 15.39 17.23
N SER A 12 -0.78 14.11 17.58
CA SER A 12 -1.77 13.21 16.99
C SER A 12 -3.19 13.70 17.27
N ASN A 13 -3.51 14.03 18.54
CA ASN A 13 -4.81 14.60 18.93
C ASN A 13 -5.11 15.93 18.20
N ASP A 14 -4.15 16.84 18.10
CA ASP A 14 -4.31 18.10 17.37
C ASP A 14 -4.55 17.88 15.88
N SER A 15 -3.87 16.89 15.28
CA SER A 15 -4.13 16.48 13.90
C SER A 15 -5.54 15.91 13.73
N LEU A 16 -6.03 15.13 14.69
CA LEU A 16 -7.38 14.57 14.66
C LEU A 16 -8.46 15.66 14.79
N LYS A 17 -8.26 16.68 15.61
CA LYS A 17 -9.17 17.84 15.70
C LYS A 17 -9.27 18.59 14.37
N ARG A 18 -8.15 18.78 13.66
CA ARG A 18 -8.17 19.35 12.30
C ARG A 18 -8.89 18.45 11.31
N PHE A 19 -8.71 17.14 11.45
CA PHE A 19 -9.40 16.17 10.60
C PHE A 19 -10.91 16.16 10.87
N GLU A 20 -11.36 16.20 12.12
CA GLU A 20 -12.77 16.38 12.50
C GLU A 20 -13.37 17.63 11.85
N ALA A 21 -12.70 18.78 11.97
CA ALA A 21 -13.13 20.01 11.33
C ALA A 21 -13.27 19.86 9.80
N TYR A 22 -12.38 19.09 9.16
CA TYR A 22 -12.49 18.76 7.75
C TYR A 22 -13.67 17.83 7.44
N LEU A 23 -13.95 16.83 8.27
CA LEU A 23 -15.08 15.91 8.08
C LEU A 23 -16.43 16.65 8.05
N HIS A 24 -16.57 17.76 8.78
CA HIS A 24 -17.75 18.63 8.69
C HIS A 24 -17.96 19.27 7.30
N THR A 25 -16.93 19.32 6.46
CA THR A 25 -17.00 19.87 5.09
C THR A 25 -17.40 18.83 4.05
N ILE A 26 -17.41 17.55 4.40
CA ILE A 26 -17.79 16.46 3.50
C ILE A 26 -19.31 16.51 3.27
N ASP A 27 -19.73 16.24 2.04
CA ASP A 27 -21.13 16.17 1.66
C ASP A 27 -21.90 15.14 2.51
N ALA A 28 -22.89 15.63 3.28
CA ALA A 28 -23.71 14.80 4.16
C ALA A 28 -24.56 13.75 3.41
N SER A 29 -24.79 13.93 2.10
CA SER A 29 -25.45 12.91 1.27
C SER A 29 -24.53 11.71 0.99
N LEU A 30 -23.21 11.89 1.10
CA LEU A 30 -22.22 10.83 0.91
C LEU A 30 -22.01 10.02 2.19
N VAL A 31 -21.82 10.70 3.33
CA VAL A 31 -21.59 10.08 4.64
C VAL A 31 -21.90 11.08 5.76
N THR A 32 -22.36 10.58 6.90
CA THR A 32 -22.53 11.37 8.13
C THR A 32 -21.85 10.68 9.31
N PHE A 33 -21.51 11.45 10.34
CA PHE A 33 -20.73 10.98 11.50
C PHE A 33 -21.36 11.41 12.82
N ASP A 34 -21.11 10.63 13.88
CA ASP A 34 -21.38 11.01 15.26
C ASP A 34 -20.32 12.01 15.75
N PHE A 35 -20.43 13.26 15.30
CA PHE A 35 -19.52 14.34 15.69
C PHE A 35 -19.54 14.61 17.19
N LYS A 36 -20.67 14.39 17.87
CA LYS A 36 -20.74 14.56 19.32
C LYS A 36 -19.82 13.57 20.02
N LYS A 37 -19.87 12.30 19.63
CA LYS A 37 -19.02 11.26 20.22
C LYS A 37 -17.55 11.44 19.83
N LEU A 38 -17.28 11.81 18.57
CA LEU A 38 -15.92 12.12 18.11
C LEU A 38 -15.29 13.27 18.92
N GLN A 39 -16.00 14.38 19.06
CA GLN A 39 -15.54 15.54 19.84
C GLN A 39 -15.25 15.17 21.29
N GLN A 40 -16.16 14.42 21.93
CA GLN A 40 -15.96 13.95 23.31
C GLN A 40 -14.71 13.10 23.47
N ASP A 41 -14.46 12.16 22.55
CA ASP A 41 -13.27 11.31 22.60
C ASP A 41 -12.00 12.14 22.36
N LEU A 42 -12.03 13.14 21.46
CA LEU A 42 -10.91 14.04 21.22
C LEU A 42 -10.60 14.95 22.42
N GLU A 43 -11.62 15.48 23.09
CA GLU A 43 -11.50 16.27 24.32
C GLU A 43 -10.97 15.42 25.49
N ALA A 44 -11.32 14.13 25.53
CA ALA A 44 -10.78 13.16 26.48
C ALA A 44 -9.33 12.74 26.17
N GLY A 45 -8.70 13.29 25.13
CA GLY A 45 -7.30 13.03 24.79
C GLY A 45 -7.08 11.83 23.86
N MET A 46 -8.10 11.38 23.12
CA MET A 46 -7.93 10.36 22.09
C MET A 46 -6.83 10.76 21.10
N TYR A 47 -5.90 9.85 20.87
CA TYR A 47 -4.87 9.98 19.85
C TYR A 47 -4.86 8.73 18.98
N PHE A 48 -4.32 8.85 17.77
CA PHE A 48 -4.12 7.70 16.90
C PHE A 48 -2.80 7.02 17.26
N ASP A 49 -2.90 5.83 17.85
CA ASP A 49 -1.78 4.96 18.15
C ASP A 49 -1.54 4.00 16.97
N SER A 50 -0.50 4.25 16.19
CA SER A 50 -0.22 3.53 14.95
C SER A 50 1.16 2.92 15.00
N SER A 51 1.22 1.60 14.90
CA SER A 51 2.47 0.87 14.64
C SER A 51 2.94 0.99 13.19
N ILE A 52 2.13 1.55 12.29
CA ILE A 52 2.47 1.76 10.88
C ILE A 52 3.43 2.95 10.77
N PRO A 53 4.68 2.75 10.28
CA PRO A 53 5.64 3.84 10.12
C PRO A 53 5.15 4.89 9.11
N GLN A 54 5.24 6.17 9.48
CA GLN A 54 4.92 7.26 8.56
C GLN A 54 5.98 7.38 7.45
N GLY A 55 5.55 7.63 6.21
CA GLY A 55 6.46 7.83 5.06
C GLY A 55 7.04 6.55 4.45
N TYR A 56 6.55 5.38 4.86
CA TYR A 56 7.02 4.07 4.35
C TYR A 56 6.17 3.50 3.20
N GLY A 57 5.15 4.24 2.75
CA GLY A 57 4.28 3.82 1.64
C GLY A 57 3.33 2.66 1.98
N VAL A 58 3.03 2.45 3.27
CA VAL A 58 2.20 1.35 3.80
C VAL A 58 0.81 1.79 4.30
N GLY A 59 0.38 3.02 3.97
CA GLY A 59 -1.02 3.43 4.16
C GLY A 59 -1.42 3.92 5.56
N SER A 60 -0.54 4.60 6.30
CA SER A 60 -0.87 5.14 7.64
C SER A 60 -2.07 6.12 7.64
N SER A 61 -2.20 6.98 6.63
CA SER A 61 -3.40 7.83 6.46
C SER A 61 -4.65 6.99 6.19
N GLY A 62 -4.51 5.92 5.39
CA GLY A 62 -5.58 4.99 5.09
C GLY A 62 -6.13 4.30 6.33
N ALA A 63 -5.26 3.80 7.20
CA ALA A 63 -5.64 3.17 8.46
C ALA A 63 -6.39 4.14 9.39
N LEU A 64 -5.92 5.39 9.49
CA LEU A 64 -6.60 6.41 10.30
C LEU A 64 -7.99 6.73 9.76
N VAL A 65 -8.11 6.97 8.45
CA VAL A 65 -9.38 7.25 7.79
C VAL A 65 -10.37 6.10 7.98
N ALA A 66 -9.90 4.86 7.80
CA ALA A 66 -10.69 3.66 8.02
C ALA A 66 -11.18 3.55 9.48
N ALA A 67 -10.31 3.79 10.46
CA ALA A 67 -10.65 3.73 11.87
C ALA A 67 -11.70 4.79 12.28
N ILE A 68 -11.60 6.01 11.74
CA ILE A 68 -12.59 7.07 12.01
C ILE A 68 -13.94 6.73 11.37
N TYR A 69 -13.94 6.23 10.13
CA TYR A 69 -15.18 5.76 9.49
C TYR A 69 -15.82 4.62 10.29
N ASP A 70 -15.04 3.61 10.67
CA ASP A 70 -15.55 2.48 11.43
C ASP A 70 -16.15 2.92 12.78
N LYS A 71 -15.46 3.80 13.51
CA LYS A 71 -15.88 4.16 14.86
C LYS A 71 -17.04 5.16 14.90
N TYR A 72 -17.14 6.08 13.94
CA TYR A 72 -18.04 7.22 14.06
C TYR A 72 -19.02 7.41 12.90
N ALA A 73 -18.92 6.70 11.77
CA ALA A 73 -19.87 6.88 10.68
C ALA A 73 -21.24 6.27 11.02
N PHE A 74 -22.31 6.99 10.67
CA PHE A 74 -23.67 6.46 10.69
C PHE A 74 -23.96 5.64 9.43
N ASP A 75 -24.89 4.68 9.55
CA ASP A 75 -25.35 3.81 8.45
C ASP A 75 -24.18 3.22 7.64
N LYS A 76 -23.09 2.89 8.33
CA LYS A 76 -21.84 2.42 7.71
C LYS A 76 -22.06 1.08 7.01
N ILE A 77 -21.42 0.91 5.86
CA ILE A 77 -21.34 -0.39 5.21
C ILE A 77 -20.36 -1.24 6.01
N THR A 78 -20.85 -2.29 6.66
CA THR A 78 -20.01 -3.15 7.49
C THR A 78 -19.30 -4.23 6.67
N VAL A 79 -18.13 -4.68 7.14
CA VAL A 79 -17.39 -5.80 6.53
C VAL A 79 -18.12 -7.15 6.63
N LEU A 80 -19.14 -7.24 7.51
CA LEU A 80 -19.94 -8.44 7.73
C LEU A 80 -21.09 -8.60 6.72
N GLU A 81 -21.43 -7.53 5.99
CA GLU A 81 -22.46 -7.56 4.96
C GLU A 81 -21.91 -8.12 3.64
N ASN A 82 -22.82 -8.58 2.76
CA ASN A 82 -22.45 -8.89 1.39
C ASN A 82 -21.90 -7.63 0.68
N LEU A 83 -20.61 -7.65 0.33
CA LEU A 83 -19.87 -6.57 -0.33
C LEU A 83 -20.10 -6.62 -1.84
N THR A 84 -21.14 -5.95 -2.31
CA THR A 84 -21.39 -5.76 -3.74
C THR A 84 -20.45 -4.70 -4.32
N ARG A 85 -20.24 -4.73 -5.65
CA ARG A 85 -19.47 -3.69 -6.36
C ARG A 85 -19.96 -2.27 -6.06
N GLU A 86 -21.27 -2.08 -5.98
CA GLU A 86 -21.87 -0.78 -5.65
C GLU A 86 -21.46 -0.30 -4.25
N LYS A 87 -21.48 -1.20 -3.25
CA LYS A 87 -21.02 -0.90 -1.90
C LYS A 87 -19.53 -0.57 -1.86
N LEU A 88 -18.70 -1.33 -2.60
CA LEU A 88 -17.27 -1.05 -2.71
C LEU A 88 -17.02 0.33 -3.33
N LEU A 89 -17.76 0.70 -4.39
CA LEU A 89 -17.64 2.02 -5.02
C LEU A 89 -18.11 3.14 -4.09
N LYS A 90 -19.17 2.92 -3.30
CA LYS A 90 -19.64 3.86 -2.28
C LYS A 90 -18.57 4.06 -1.20
N LEU A 91 -18.02 2.98 -0.65
CA LEU A 91 -16.92 3.05 0.32
C LEU A 91 -15.70 3.78 -0.26
N LYS A 92 -15.29 3.45 -1.49
CA LYS A 92 -14.19 4.12 -2.20
C LYS A 92 -14.43 5.63 -2.34
N ALA A 93 -15.66 6.04 -2.64
CA ALA A 93 -16.02 7.46 -2.73
C ALA A 93 -15.94 8.17 -1.37
N ILE A 94 -16.49 7.55 -0.32
CA ILE A 94 -16.41 8.05 1.06
C ILE A 94 -14.94 8.21 1.48
N PHE A 95 -14.14 7.17 1.30
CA PHE A 95 -12.74 7.15 1.69
C PHE A 95 -11.87 8.11 0.88
N SER A 96 -12.16 8.29 -0.42
CA SER A 96 -11.52 9.30 -1.25
C SER A 96 -11.81 10.72 -0.74
N ALA A 97 -13.04 11.01 -0.32
CA ALA A 97 -13.42 12.29 0.26
C ALA A 97 -12.72 12.53 1.61
N MET A 98 -12.73 11.55 2.51
CA MET A 98 -12.07 11.65 3.81
C MET A 98 -10.55 11.82 3.69
N GLU A 99 -9.88 10.96 2.91
CA GLU A 99 -8.42 10.95 2.81
C GLU A 99 -7.84 12.17 2.08
N SER A 100 -8.67 12.87 1.29
CA SER A 100 -8.27 14.12 0.64
C SER A 100 -7.83 15.20 1.63
N PHE A 101 -8.16 15.10 2.91
CA PHE A 101 -7.55 15.92 3.97
C PHE A 101 -6.01 15.84 4.00
N PHE A 102 -5.45 14.65 3.81
CA PHE A 102 -4.01 14.42 3.95
C PHE A 102 -3.23 14.74 2.67
N HIS A 103 -3.81 14.47 1.51
CA HIS A 103 -3.09 14.48 0.23
C HIS A 103 -3.74 15.38 -0.84
N GLY A 104 -4.83 16.09 -0.51
CA GLY A 104 -5.60 16.94 -1.42
C GLY A 104 -6.46 16.17 -2.43
N LYS A 105 -5.89 15.15 -3.09
CA LYS A 105 -6.60 14.24 -4.00
C LYS A 105 -6.27 12.80 -3.65
N SER A 106 -7.26 12.05 -3.19
CA SER A 106 -7.12 10.62 -2.88
C SER A 106 -7.88 9.72 -3.86
N SER A 107 -7.36 8.51 -4.12
CA SER A 107 -8.06 7.44 -4.83
C SER A 107 -9.10 6.71 -3.95
N GLY A 108 -9.00 6.84 -2.63
CA GLY A 108 -9.79 6.12 -1.62
C GLY A 108 -9.41 4.67 -1.42
N LEU A 109 -8.32 4.19 -2.06
CA LEU A 109 -7.96 2.78 -2.08
C LEU A 109 -7.26 2.31 -0.80
N ASP A 110 -6.34 3.10 -0.26
CA ASP A 110 -5.60 2.72 0.95
C ASP A 110 -6.52 2.61 2.18
N PRO A 111 -7.45 3.57 2.43
CA PRO A 111 -8.44 3.40 3.48
C PRO A 111 -9.42 2.28 3.19
N LEU A 112 -9.81 2.06 1.93
CA LEU A 112 -10.70 0.95 1.57
C LEU A 112 -10.07 -0.40 1.90
N ASN A 113 -8.81 -0.60 1.52
CA ASN A 113 -8.06 -1.83 1.81
C ASN A 113 -7.88 -2.02 3.33
N SER A 114 -7.53 -0.94 4.04
CA SER A 114 -7.37 -0.97 5.50
C SER A 114 -8.68 -1.31 6.21
N TYR A 115 -9.80 -0.73 5.77
CA TYR A 115 -11.12 -0.95 6.36
C TYR A 115 -11.63 -2.37 6.13
N LEU A 116 -11.52 -2.86 4.89
CA LEU A 116 -12.05 -4.19 4.56
C LEU A 116 -11.18 -5.32 5.09
N SER A 117 -9.87 -5.10 5.24
CA SER A 117 -8.90 -6.13 5.64
C SER A 117 -8.99 -7.40 4.76
N ILE A 118 -9.37 -7.23 3.50
CA ILE A 118 -9.41 -8.28 2.49
C ILE A 118 -8.72 -7.81 1.21
N PRO A 119 -8.17 -8.73 0.39
CA PRO A 119 -7.62 -8.41 -0.92
C PRO A 119 -8.67 -7.80 -1.85
N ILE A 120 -8.31 -6.70 -2.52
CA ILE A 120 -9.16 -6.02 -3.50
C ILE A 120 -8.47 -6.06 -4.86
N LEU A 121 -9.17 -6.61 -5.86
CA LEU A 121 -8.73 -6.56 -7.25
C LEU A 121 -9.26 -5.28 -7.90
N ILE A 122 -8.34 -4.50 -8.49
CA ILE A 122 -8.64 -3.22 -9.11
C ILE A 122 -8.40 -3.36 -10.62
N ASN A 123 -9.48 -3.53 -11.35
CA ASN A 123 -9.44 -3.62 -12.82
C ASN A 123 -9.47 -2.23 -13.46
N SER A 124 -10.20 -1.28 -12.86
CA SER A 124 -10.25 0.11 -13.31
C SER A 124 -10.78 1.04 -12.20
N LYS A 125 -10.87 2.35 -12.47
CA LYS A 125 -11.41 3.34 -11.53
C LYS A 125 -12.76 2.94 -10.95
N ASP A 126 -13.62 2.34 -11.77
CA ASP A 126 -15.01 2.01 -11.43
C ASP A 126 -15.24 0.49 -11.39
N ASN A 127 -14.20 -0.32 -11.57
CA ASN A 127 -14.27 -1.77 -11.50
C ASN A 127 -13.31 -2.29 -10.42
N ILE A 128 -13.85 -2.47 -9.23
CA ILE A 128 -13.19 -3.03 -8.06
C ILE A 128 -14.02 -4.18 -7.52
N GLU A 129 -13.35 -5.23 -7.07
CA GLU A 129 -13.99 -6.41 -6.51
C GLU A 129 -13.17 -6.95 -5.35
N ALA A 130 -13.86 -7.45 -4.32
CA ALA A 130 -13.22 -8.26 -3.31
C ALA A 130 -12.79 -9.59 -3.94
N THR A 131 -11.59 -10.05 -3.63
CA THR A 131 -11.08 -11.33 -4.16
C THR A 131 -10.49 -12.17 -3.05
N GLY A 132 -10.44 -13.48 -3.28
CA GLY A 132 -9.65 -14.39 -2.47
C GLY A 132 -8.19 -14.36 -2.88
N ILE A 133 -7.32 -14.78 -1.98
CA ILE A 133 -5.94 -15.15 -2.32
C ILE A 133 -5.77 -16.65 -2.10
N PRO A 134 -4.82 -17.31 -2.79
CA PRO A 134 -4.57 -18.72 -2.56
C PRO A 134 -4.30 -19.02 -1.08
N SER A 135 -4.51 -20.26 -0.67
CA SER A 135 -4.15 -20.71 0.68
C SER A 135 -2.64 -20.65 0.89
N GLN A 136 -2.20 -20.20 2.05
CA GLN A 136 -0.79 -20.23 2.42
C GLN A 136 -0.34 -21.64 2.80
N ASN A 137 0.89 -21.98 2.45
CA ASN A 137 1.58 -23.14 2.96
C ASN A 137 2.77 -22.69 3.83
N THR A 138 2.60 -22.73 5.15
CA THR A 138 3.64 -22.24 6.09
C THR A 138 4.95 -23.02 6.04
N GLU A 139 4.94 -24.22 5.45
CA GLU A 139 6.14 -25.05 5.26
C GLU A 139 6.79 -24.84 3.88
N GLY A 140 6.15 -24.04 3.01
CA GLY A 140 6.60 -23.75 1.65
C GLY A 140 7.84 -22.88 1.59
N LYS A 141 8.75 -23.22 0.68
CA LYS A 141 9.98 -22.45 0.44
C LYS A 141 9.76 -21.21 -0.43
N ASN A 142 8.73 -21.23 -1.25
CA ASN A 142 8.32 -20.12 -2.07
C ASN A 142 7.67 -19.05 -1.18
N ALA A 143 8.14 -17.81 -1.27
CA ALA A 143 7.69 -16.77 -0.37
C ALA A 143 7.59 -15.40 -1.04
N VAL A 144 6.66 -14.60 -0.52
CA VAL A 144 6.64 -13.14 -0.65
C VAL A 144 7.14 -12.55 0.66
N PHE A 145 8.02 -11.57 0.58
CA PHE A 145 8.62 -10.94 1.74
C PHE A 145 8.72 -9.42 1.56
N LEU A 146 8.93 -8.72 2.68
CA LEU A 146 9.24 -7.30 2.73
C LEU A 146 10.68 -7.10 3.19
N ILE A 147 11.32 -6.08 2.65
CA ILE A 147 12.56 -5.52 3.17
C ILE A 147 12.35 -4.04 3.42
N ASP A 148 12.74 -3.56 4.60
CA ASP A 148 12.84 -2.13 4.85
C ASP A 148 14.09 -1.57 4.14
N SER A 149 13.91 -0.55 3.30
CA SER A 149 15.03 0.13 2.67
C SER A 149 15.87 0.97 3.64
N GLY A 150 15.35 1.28 4.83
CA GLY A 150 16.00 2.16 5.82
C GLY A 150 15.98 3.64 5.43
N VAL A 151 15.30 3.99 4.34
CA VAL A 151 15.15 5.36 3.84
C VAL A 151 13.67 5.69 3.82
N ILE A 152 13.28 6.84 4.34
CA ILE A 152 11.89 7.31 4.27
C ILE A 152 11.61 7.73 2.82
N GLY A 153 10.53 7.20 2.23
CA GLY A 153 10.14 7.51 0.87
C GLY A 153 9.33 8.80 0.79
N GLU A 154 9.62 9.65 -0.20
CA GLU A 154 8.81 10.82 -0.52
C GLU A 154 8.03 10.59 -1.81
N THR A 155 6.69 10.62 -1.72
CA THR A 155 5.82 10.39 -2.88
C THR A 155 5.94 11.49 -3.94
N ALA A 156 6.01 12.76 -3.53
CA ALA A 156 5.92 13.88 -4.46
C ALA A 156 7.09 13.95 -5.47
N PRO A 157 8.37 13.81 -5.07
CA PRO A 157 9.48 13.76 -6.02
C PRO A 157 9.38 12.57 -6.98
N MET A 158 8.97 11.41 -6.48
CA MET A 158 8.82 10.20 -7.29
C MET A 158 7.74 10.35 -8.37
N VAL A 159 6.61 10.97 -8.03
CA VAL A 159 5.54 11.29 -8.98
C VAL A 159 6.06 12.26 -10.04
N SER A 160 6.81 13.30 -9.66
CA SER A 160 7.40 14.25 -10.61
C SER A 160 8.36 13.57 -11.60
N ILE A 161 9.25 12.69 -11.13
CA ILE A 161 10.15 11.90 -11.99
C ILE A 161 9.36 11.02 -12.97
N PHE A 162 8.32 10.36 -12.48
CA PHE A 162 7.46 9.53 -13.31
C PHE A 162 6.74 10.35 -14.38
N MET A 163 6.16 11.50 -14.02
CA MET A 163 5.45 12.38 -14.95
C MET A 163 6.38 12.98 -16.01
N GLU A 164 7.63 13.29 -15.65
CA GLU A 164 8.64 13.71 -16.61
C GLU A 164 8.97 12.57 -17.60
N SER A 165 9.17 11.35 -17.07
CA SER A 165 9.43 10.16 -17.89
C SER A 165 8.28 9.87 -18.86
N MET A 166 7.03 10.10 -18.44
CA MET A 166 5.82 9.95 -19.25
C MET A 166 5.75 10.88 -20.47
N LYS A 167 6.52 11.98 -20.50
CA LYS A 167 6.62 12.83 -21.70
C LYS A 167 7.33 12.12 -22.86
N GLN A 168 8.16 11.12 -22.57
CA GLN A 168 8.90 10.35 -23.57
C GLN A 168 8.02 9.24 -24.16
N GLU A 169 7.89 9.19 -25.49
CA GLU A 169 7.12 8.14 -26.18
C GLU A 169 7.66 6.74 -25.90
N GLY A 170 8.98 6.57 -25.87
CA GLY A 170 9.62 5.30 -25.55
C GLY A 170 9.23 4.76 -24.17
N PHE A 171 9.18 5.64 -23.16
CA PHE A 171 8.74 5.26 -21.81
C PHE A 171 7.27 4.87 -21.78
N ARG A 172 6.38 5.62 -22.45
CA ARG A 172 4.95 5.28 -22.56
C ARG A 172 4.74 3.91 -23.22
N LYS A 173 5.47 3.61 -24.29
CA LYS A 173 5.42 2.32 -24.98
C LYS A 173 5.92 1.18 -24.09
N MET A 174 7.02 1.40 -23.36
CA MET A 174 7.54 0.44 -22.37
C MET A 174 6.52 0.18 -21.25
N LEU A 175 5.93 1.25 -20.69
CA LEU A 175 4.94 1.16 -19.62
C LEU A 175 3.76 0.28 -20.05
N LYS A 176 3.20 0.54 -21.23
CA LYS A 176 2.07 -0.24 -21.78
C LYS A 176 2.44 -1.69 -22.10
N ASN A 177 3.52 -1.90 -22.84
CA ASN A 177 3.81 -3.20 -23.44
C ASN A 177 4.64 -4.13 -22.54
N GLN A 178 5.27 -3.61 -21.49
CA GLN A 178 6.13 -4.36 -20.58
C GLN A 178 5.64 -4.25 -19.14
N PHE A 179 5.62 -3.05 -18.56
CA PHE A 179 5.32 -2.88 -17.13
C PHE A 179 3.90 -3.33 -16.76
N ILE A 180 2.89 -2.79 -17.45
CA ILE A 180 1.47 -3.15 -17.22
C ILE A 180 1.26 -4.63 -17.53
N LYS A 181 1.70 -5.08 -18.72
CA LYS A 181 1.60 -6.49 -19.13
C LYS A 181 2.17 -7.47 -18.09
N HIS A 182 3.36 -7.20 -17.55
CA HIS A 182 3.97 -8.10 -16.55
C HIS A 182 3.30 -7.98 -15.18
N THR A 183 2.82 -6.79 -14.81
CA THR A 183 2.06 -6.61 -13.57
C THR A 183 0.75 -7.40 -13.61
N ASP A 184 -0.03 -7.26 -14.69
CA ASP A 184 -1.30 -7.98 -14.86
C ASP A 184 -1.08 -9.49 -14.85
N ALA A 185 -0.03 -9.97 -15.54
CA ALA A 185 0.33 -11.39 -15.53
C ALA A 185 0.71 -11.88 -14.12
N CYS A 186 1.45 -11.10 -13.32
CA CYS A 186 1.77 -11.48 -11.94
C CYS A 186 0.51 -11.57 -11.08
N VAL A 187 -0.44 -10.65 -11.25
CA VAL A 187 -1.72 -10.68 -10.51
C VAL A 187 -2.52 -11.92 -10.90
N ASP A 188 -2.67 -12.19 -12.19
CA ASP A 188 -3.38 -13.37 -12.69
C ASP A 188 -2.75 -14.69 -12.20
N ASP A 189 -1.41 -14.79 -12.28
CA ASP A 189 -0.67 -15.97 -11.84
C ASP A 189 -0.82 -16.17 -10.32
N PHE A 190 -0.75 -15.09 -9.54
CA PHE A 190 -0.93 -15.12 -8.09
C PHE A 190 -2.34 -15.59 -7.73
N LEU A 191 -3.38 -15.01 -8.33
CA LEU A 191 -4.77 -15.38 -8.02
C LEU A 191 -5.12 -16.81 -8.42
N LYS A 192 -4.49 -17.35 -9.47
CA LYS A 192 -4.66 -18.74 -9.92
C LYS A 192 -3.79 -19.74 -9.17
N GLY A 193 -2.84 -19.27 -8.35
CA GLY A 193 -1.82 -20.12 -7.72
C GLY A 193 -0.81 -20.71 -8.71
N ASP A 194 -0.60 -20.10 -9.89
CA ASP A 194 0.43 -20.51 -10.84
C ASP A 194 1.80 -19.95 -10.44
N ILE A 195 2.39 -20.60 -9.44
CA ILE A 195 3.65 -20.18 -8.81
C ILE A 195 4.79 -20.11 -9.84
N LYS A 196 4.84 -21.07 -10.76
CA LYS A 196 5.91 -21.14 -11.77
C LYS A 196 5.85 -19.95 -12.73
N SER A 197 4.65 -19.63 -13.23
CA SER A 197 4.46 -18.46 -14.10
C SER A 197 4.69 -17.16 -13.33
N LEU A 198 4.21 -17.08 -12.08
CA LEU A 198 4.37 -15.92 -11.20
C LEU A 198 5.84 -15.50 -11.07
N PHE A 199 6.75 -16.42 -10.73
CA PHE A 199 8.17 -16.09 -10.60
C PHE A 199 8.81 -15.67 -11.92
N GLY A 200 8.43 -16.33 -13.03
CA GLY A 200 8.86 -15.96 -14.37
C GLY A 200 8.46 -14.55 -14.78
N ASN A 201 7.22 -14.13 -14.45
CA ASN A 201 6.72 -12.79 -14.73
C ASN A 201 7.24 -11.75 -13.74
N THR A 202 7.42 -12.11 -12.47
CA THR A 202 8.01 -11.24 -11.44
C THR A 202 9.46 -10.89 -11.79
N LYS A 203 10.25 -11.85 -12.30
CA LYS A 203 11.61 -11.58 -12.80
C LYS A 203 11.61 -10.56 -13.94
N LYS A 204 10.68 -10.67 -14.88
CA LYS A 204 10.55 -9.72 -16.01
C LYS A 204 10.15 -8.34 -15.50
N LEU A 205 9.18 -8.26 -14.59
CA LEU A 205 8.75 -7.00 -13.98
C LEU A 205 9.91 -6.34 -13.21
N SER A 206 10.62 -7.11 -12.39
CA SER A 206 11.80 -6.66 -11.63
C SER A 206 12.89 -6.09 -12.54
N LYS A 207 13.16 -6.73 -13.68
CA LYS A 207 14.06 -6.20 -14.71
C LYS A 207 13.58 -4.87 -15.31
N VAL A 208 12.30 -4.77 -15.63
CA VAL A 208 11.70 -3.53 -16.17
C VAL A 208 11.84 -2.39 -15.15
N VAL A 209 11.55 -2.67 -13.87
CA VAL A 209 11.71 -1.70 -12.78
C VAL A 209 13.16 -1.24 -12.67
N LEU A 210 14.12 -2.15 -12.61
CA LEU A 210 15.55 -1.79 -12.51
C LEU A 210 16.03 -0.96 -13.71
N ASN A 211 15.56 -1.26 -14.92
CA ASN A 211 16.03 -0.59 -16.14
C ASN A 211 15.40 0.79 -16.37
N HIS A 212 14.13 0.98 -15.98
CA HIS A 212 13.36 2.18 -16.36
C HIS A 212 12.95 3.04 -15.17
N PHE A 213 12.98 2.50 -13.96
CA PHE A 213 12.57 3.17 -12.73
C PHE A 213 13.73 3.30 -11.75
N LYS A 214 14.97 3.13 -12.22
CA LYS A 214 16.20 3.22 -11.41
C LYS A 214 16.26 4.47 -10.50
N PRO A 215 15.88 5.68 -10.94
CA PRO A 215 15.85 6.86 -10.07
C PRO A 215 14.88 6.77 -8.89
N MET A 216 13.91 5.86 -8.96
CA MET A 216 12.90 5.63 -7.93
C MET A 216 13.26 4.46 -7.00
N ILE A 217 14.41 3.81 -7.22
CA ILE A 217 14.95 2.76 -6.36
C ILE A 217 16.06 3.41 -5.51
N PRO A 218 16.06 3.22 -4.17
CA PRO A 218 17.16 3.70 -3.33
C PRO A 218 18.51 3.16 -3.83
N GLN A 219 19.54 4.00 -3.86
CA GLN A 219 20.81 3.70 -4.52
C GLN A 219 21.48 2.41 -4.02
N GLN A 220 21.43 2.18 -2.70
CA GLN A 220 21.96 0.96 -2.07
C GLN A 220 21.27 -0.33 -2.54
N PHE A 221 20.06 -0.24 -3.08
CA PHE A 221 19.33 -1.38 -3.61
C PHE A 221 19.63 -1.66 -5.08
N HIS A 222 20.35 -0.80 -5.83
CA HIS A 222 20.57 -1.03 -7.27
C HIS A 222 21.36 -2.30 -7.54
N GLU A 223 22.50 -2.48 -6.86
CA GLU A 223 23.31 -3.70 -7.01
C GLU A 223 22.63 -4.91 -6.40
N LEU A 224 21.93 -4.72 -5.26
CA LEU A 224 21.17 -5.79 -4.62
C LEU A 224 20.05 -6.33 -5.53
N TRP A 225 19.34 -5.42 -6.19
CA TRP A 225 18.24 -5.74 -7.11
C TRP A 225 18.76 -6.47 -8.35
N LYS A 226 19.89 -5.99 -8.90
CA LYS A 226 20.57 -6.63 -10.03
C LYS A 226 21.03 -8.04 -9.67
N LYS A 227 21.67 -8.22 -8.51
CA LYS A 227 22.13 -9.53 -8.02
C LYS A 227 20.99 -10.53 -7.94
N GLY A 228 19.84 -10.16 -7.36
CA GLY A 228 18.69 -11.05 -7.26
C GLY A 228 18.19 -11.56 -8.62
N ILE A 229 18.13 -10.66 -9.61
CA ILE A 229 17.73 -10.99 -10.99
C ILE A 229 18.72 -11.96 -11.67
N GLU A 230 20.03 -11.73 -11.48
CA GLU A 230 21.09 -12.50 -12.13
C GLU A 230 21.24 -13.90 -11.52
N THR A 231 21.13 -14.00 -10.19
CA THR A 231 21.26 -15.26 -9.44
C THR A 231 19.96 -16.08 -9.39
N ASN A 232 18.81 -15.44 -9.59
CA ASN A 232 17.47 -16.01 -9.33
C ASN A 232 17.20 -16.33 -7.86
N GLU A 233 17.95 -15.74 -6.93
CA GLU A 233 17.72 -15.94 -5.50
C GLU A 233 16.45 -15.21 -5.02
N TYR A 234 16.14 -14.06 -5.64
CA TYR A 234 14.94 -13.27 -5.36
C TYR A 234 14.67 -12.24 -6.46
N TYR A 235 13.45 -11.74 -6.53
CA TYR A 235 13.03 -10.66 -7.41
C TYR A 235 12.35 -9.57 -6.60
N LEU A 236 12.78 -8.32 -6.77
CA LEU A 236 12.25 -7.18 -6.03
C LEU A 236 11.26 -6.35 -6.87
N LYS A 237 10.38 -5.64 -6.19
CA LYS A 237 9.39 -4.71 -6.73
C LYS A 237 9.21 -3.53 -5.77
N LEU A 238 8.99 -2.33 -6.31
CA LEU A 238 8.68 -1.13 -5.52
C LEU A 238 7.30 -1.27 -4.87
N CYS A 239 7.20 -0.91 -3.58
CA CYS A 239 5.94 -0.60 -2.92
C CYS A 239 5.61 0.88 -3.09
N GLY A 240 4.33 1.19 -3.33
CA GLY A 240 3.89 2.58 -3.53
C GLY A 240 4.65 3.29 -4.65
N SER A 241 5.08 4.52 -4.38
CA SER A 241 5.78 5.38 -5.34
C SER A 241 7.28 5.09 -5.49
N GLY A 242 7.89 4.30 -4.60
CA GLY A 242 9.35 4.18 -4.51
C GLY A 242 10.02 5.33 -3.76
N GLY A 243 11.35 5.45 -3.90
CA GLY A 243 12.18 6.46 -3.23
C GLY A 243 12.61 6.08 -1.80
N GLY A 244 12.02 5.03 -1.22
CA GLY A 244 12.27 4.57 0.14
C GLY A 244 11.16 3.62 0.59
N GLY A 245 11.02 3.44 1.91
CA GLY A 245 10.03 2.58 2.54
C GLY A 245 10.32 1.09 2.32
N TYR A 246 9.25 0.30 2.28
CA TYR A 246 9.37 -1.14 2.04
C TYR A 246 9.58 -1.48 0.56
N ILE A 247 10.30 -2.56 0.32
CA ILE A 247 10.45 -3.20 -0.98
C ILE A 247 9.83 -4.59 -0.88
N LEU A 248 8.96 -4.92 -1.84
CA LEU A 248 8.33 -6.24 -1.93
C LEU A 248 9.28 -7.18 -2.69
N GLY A 249 9.52 -8.36 -2.12
CA GLY A 249 10.36 -9.38 -2.70
C GLY A 249 9.63 -10.70 -2.88
N PHE A 250 10.06 -11.46 -3.88
CA PHE A 250 9.56 -12.77 -4.22
C PHE A 250 10.75 -13.72 -4.35
N THR A 251 10.67 -14.91 -3.76
CA THR A 251 11.70 -15.94 -3.89
C THR A 251 11.12 -17.33 -3.99
N GLU A 252 11.78 -18.20 -4.75
CA GLU A 252 11.47 -19.63 -4.78
C GLU A 252 12.08 -20.41 -3.61
N ASP A 253 13.06 -19.81 -2.91
CA ASP A 253 13.79 -20.43 -1.81
C ASP A 253 14.11 -19.39 -0.73
N ILE A 254 13.22 -19.29 0.25
CA ILE A 254 13.30 -18.30 1.33
C ILE A 254 14.60 -18.41 2.15
N ASP A 255 15.15 -19.62 2.29
CA ASP A 255 16.40 -19.82 3.04
C ASP A 255 17.58 -19.19 2.29
N LYS A 256 17.63 -19.36 0.97
CA LYS A 256 18.65 -18.71 0.12
C LYS A 256 18.47 -17.20 0.08
N ALA A 257 17.23 -16.71 0.00
CA ALA A 257 16.95 -15.28 0.03
C ALA A 257 17.44 -14.67 1.35
N LYS A 258 17.12 -15.28 2.51
CA LYS A 258 17.60 -14.84 3.83
C LYS A 258 19.12 -14.81 3.92
N GLN A 259 19.82 -15.80 3.37
CA GLN A 259 21.29 -15.80 3.35
C GLN A 259 21.84 -14.66 2.47
N SER A 260 21.22 -14.43 1.32
CA SER A 260 21.65 -13.44 0.33
C SER A 260 21.35 -12.01 0.75
N LEU A 261 20.34 -11.84 1.62
CA LEU A 261 19.82 -10.59 2.16
C LEU A 261 20.05 -10.48 3.66
N LYS A 262 21.04 -11.19 4.21
CA LYS A 262 21.30 -11.28 5.66
C LYS A 262 21.55 -9.94 6.36
N ASP A 263 21.99 -8.94 5.61
CA ASP A 263 22.28 -7.60 6.12
C ASP A 263 21.01 -6.72 6.16
N TYR A 264 19.87 -7.26 5.73
CA TYR A 264 18.57 -6.60 5.69
C TYR A 264 17.57 -7.36 6.56
N ASN A 265 16.66 -6.61 7.20
CA ASN A 265 15.55 -7.21 7.93
C ASN A 265 14.49 -7.71 6.92
N LEU A 266 14.54 -9.00 6.61
CA LEU A 266 13.60 -9.67 5.73
C LEU A 266 12.42 -10.23 6.53
N GLU A 267 11.23 -9.73 6.26
CA GLU A 267 9.99 -10.18 6.87
C GLU A 267 9.15 -10.97 5.86
N VAL A 268 8.88 -12.25 6.14
CA VAL A 268 8.01 -13.06 5.27
C VAL A 268 6.56 -12.69 5.52
N VAL A 269 5.84 -12.33 4.46
CA VAL A 269 4.42 -11.90 4.54
C VAL A 269 3.46 -12.91 3.91
N TYR A 270 3.97 -13.84 3.11
CA TYR A 270 3.17 -14.90 2.48
C TYR A 270 4.05 -16.08 2.06
N ASN A 271 3.60 -17.31 2.32
CA ASN A 271 4.23 -18.53 1.81
C ASN A 271 3.26 -19.28 0.89
N PHE A 272 3.76 -19.71 -0.27
CA PHE A 272 3.00 -20.52 -1.23
C PHE A 272 3.14 -22.01 -0.95
#